data_AF-A0A7Y5JX95-F1
#
_entry.id   AF-A0A7Y5JX95-F1
#
_cell.length_a   1.000
_cell.length_b   1.000
_cell.length_c   1.000
_cell.angle_alpha   90.00
_cell.angle_beta   90.00
_cell.angle_gamma   90.00
#
_symmetry.space_group_name_H-M   'P 1'
#
loop_
_entity.id
_entity.type
_entity.pdbx_description
1 polymer ?
#
loop_
_entity_poly.entity_id
_entity_poly.type
_entity_poly.pdbx_seq_one_letter_code
_entity_poly.pdbx_strand_id
1 'polypeptide(L)'
;LTHVVAQPDTFTPGTHGRDLTLTLGWGAVSRLDMIPAQCGDPDCTADHGFEGTIASDDISLRISSAADGENAVGNAMRFARVLSASIGGGTAH
;
A
#
# COMPACT_ATOMS: atom_id res chain seq x y z
N LEU A 1 7.94 0.87 -4.72
CA LEU A 1 9.17 0.77 -3.90
C LEU A 1 9.75 2.16 -3.78
N THR A 2 9.67 2.78 -2.62
CA THR A 2 10.23 4.12 -2.41
C THR A 2 11.41 3.99 -1.46
N HIS A 3 12.58 4.48 -1.88
CA HIS A 3 13.80 4.47 -1.08
C HIS A 3 14.05 5.87 -0.49
N VAL A 4 14.44 5.92 0.78
CA VAL A 4 14.85 7.16 1.45
C VAL A 4 16.34 7.06 1.79
N VAL A 5 17.11 8.10 1.48
CA VAL A 5 18.53 8.22 1.84
C VAL A 5 18.66 9.32 2.88
N ALA A 6 19.18 8.98 4.06
CA ALA A 6 19.25 9.90 5.19
C ALA A 6 20.27 11.04 5.00
N GLN A 7 21.38 10.78 4.29
CA GLN A 7 22.45 11.75 4.03
C GLN A 7 22.89 11.65 2.56
N PRO A 8 22.34 12.49 1.66
CA PRO A 8 22.66 12.41 0.24
C PRO A 8 24.14 12.75 -0.06
N ASP A 9 24.73 13.64 0.74
CA ASP A 9 26.08 14.20 0.53
C ASP A 9 27.20 13.16 0.76
N THR A 10 26.92 12.11 1.53
CA THR A 10 27.84 11.00 1.82
C THR A 10 27.37 9.69 1.20
N PHE A 11 26.45 9.76 0.23
CA PHE A 11 25.89 8.57 -0.41
C PHE A 11 26.94 7.85 -1.25
N THR A 12 27.45 6.74 -0.72
CA THR A 12 28.12 5.72 -1.51
C THR A 12 27.13 4.59 -1.82
N PRO A 13 27.00 4.16 -3.09
CA PRO A 13 26.20 2.98 -3.43
C PRO A 13 26.62 1.77 -2.59
N GLY A 14 25.79 1.39 -1.61
CA GLY A 14 26.01 0.23 -0.75
C GLY A 14 26.38 0.51 0.70
N THR A 15 26.64 1.76 1.11
CA THR A 15 27.18 2.06 2.46
C THR A 15 26.20 2.70 3.44
N HIS A 16 25.07 3.25 2.96
CA HIS A 16 24.02 3.71 3.85
C HIS A 16 22.87 2.72 3.83
N GLY A 17 22.45 2.37 5.02
CA GLY A 17 21.47 1.35 5.20
C GLY A 17 20.11 1.83 4.65
N ARG A 18 19.37 0.87 4.08
CA ARG A 18 18.25 1.17 3.20
C ARG A 18 16.97 1.09 3.99
N ASP A 19 16.17 2.15 3.93
CA ASP A 19 14.80 2.11 4.41
C ASP A 19 13.89 1.58 3.29
N LEU A 20 13.00 0.67 3.67
CA LEU A 20 11.99 0.05 2.81
C LEU A 20 10.62 0.21 3.47
N THR A 21 9.65 0.69 2.71
CA THR A 21 8.23 0.55 3.06
C THR A 21 7.56 -0.42 2.08
N LEU A 22 6.93 -1.46 2.64
CA LEU A 22 6.13 -2.44 1.92
C LEU A 22 4.67 -2.31 2.37
N THR A 23 3.78 -2.01 1.43
CA THR A 23 2.33 -1.93 1.67
C THR A 23 1.65 -3.10 0.98
N LEU A 24 0.85 -3.85 1.72
CA LEU A 24 0.13 -5.04 1.27
C LEU A 24 -1.38 -4.81 1.41
N GLY A 25 -2.06 -4.67 0.27
CA GLY A 25 -3.51 -4.77 0.22
C GLY A 25 -3.92 -6.22 0.37
N TRP A 26 -4.30 -6.62 1.58
CA TRP A 26 -4.65 -8.01 1.88
C TRP A 26 -6.08 -8.35 1.43
N GLY A 27 -6.92 -7.35 1.18
CA GLY A 27 -8.27 -7.51 0.61
C GLY A 27 -9.26 -8.28 1.48
N ALA A 28 -8.86 -8.79 2.66
CA ALA A 28 -9.75 -9.54 3.54
C ALA A 28 -10.78 -8.66 4.24
N VAL A 29 -10.48 -7.38 4.44
CA VAL A 29 -11.40 -6.42 5.06
C VAL A 29 -11.37 -5.11 4.27
N SER A 30 -12.57 -4.66 3.89
CA SER A 30 -12.81 -3.34 3.33
C SER A 30 -13.92 -2.66 4.09
N ARG A 31 -13.74 -1.38 4.37
CA ARG A 31 -14.79 -0.53 4.94
C ARG A 31 -15.55 0.16 3.81
N LEU A 32 -16.87 0.04 3.84
CA LEU A 32 -17.78 0.71 2.91
C LEU A 32 -18.53 1.80 3.68
N ASP A 33 -18.26 3.06 3.32
CA ASP A 33 -19.00 4.23 3.82
C ASP A 33 -19.96 4.68 2.71
N MET A 34 -21.27 4.71 3.01
CA MET A 34 -22.32 5.02 2.03
C MET A 34 -23.30 6.07 2.57
N ILE A 35 -23.81 6.89 1.65
CA ILE A 35 -24.88 7.85 1.87
C ILE A 35 -25.95 7.71 0.79
N PRO A 36 -27.21 8.09 1.05
CA PRO A 36 -28.22 8.17 0.01
C PRO A 36 -27.76 9.11 -1.11
N ALA A 37 -27.82 8.64 -2.36
CA ALA A 37 -27.42 9.42 -3.52
C ALA A 37 -28.31 10.66 -3.66
N GLN A 38 -27.69 11.82 -3.84
CA GLN A 38 -28.42 13.09 -3.96
C GLN A 38 -28.79 13.38 -5.41
N CYS A 39 -30.04 13.78 -5.64
CA CYS A 39 -30.50 14.29 -6.92
C CYS A 39 -30.63 15.82 -6.85
N GLY A 40 -30.09 16.54 -7.83
CA GLY A 40 -30.18 18.00 -7.90
C GLY A 40 -31.55 18.53 -8.32
N ASP A 41 -32.49 17.65 -8.67
CA ASP A 41 -33.85 17.99 -9.07
C ASP A 41 -34.80 17.96 -7.85
N PRO A 42 -35.39 19.12 -7.47
CA PRO A 42 -36.27 19.23 -6.31
C PRO A 42 -37.60 18.49 -6.48
N ASP A 43 -38.02 18.19 -7.71
CA ASP A 43 -39.27 17.49 -8.02
C ASP A 43 -39.05 15.98 -8.25
N CYS A 44 -37.81 15.50 -8.15
CA CYS A 44 -37.49 14.10 -8.36
C CYS A 44 -37.95 13.23 -7.18
N THR A 45 -38.73 12.20 -7.49
CA THR A 45 -39.24 11.21 -6.52
C THR A 45 -38.62 9.83 -6.70
N ALA A 46 -37.65 9.70 -7.62
CA ALA A 46 -37.00 8.44 -7.92
C ALA A 46 -36.00 8.04 -6.82
N ASP A 47 -35.91 6.74 -6.54
CA ASP A 47 -34.85 6.19 -5.69
C ASP A 47 -33.58 6.01 -6.52
N HIS A 48 -32.57 6.82 -6.22
CA HIS A 48 -31.26 6.79 -6.87
C HIS A 48 -30.25 5.89 -6.14
N GLY A 49 -30.69 5.18 -5.09
CA GLY A 49 -29.86 4.29 -4.31
C GLY A 49 -28.84 5.03 -3.45
N PHE A 50 -27.67 4.42 -3.29
CA PHE A 50 -26.60 4.89 -2.43
C PHE A 50 -25.33 5.13 -3.23
N GLU A 51 -24.60 6.17 -2.85
CA GLU A 51 -23.23 6.40 -3.29
C GLU A 51 -22.29 6.25 -2.10
N GLY A 52 -21.04 5.90 -2.36
CA GLY A 52 -20.10 5.64 -1.27
C GLY A 52 -18.68 5.40 -1.73
N THR A 53 -17.79 5.27 -0.74
CA THR A 53 -16.37 5.00 -0.94
C THR A 53 -15.99 3.68 -0.28
N ILE A 54 -15.09 2.96 -0.94
CA ILE A 54 -14.49 1.73 -0.41
C ILE A 54 -13.08 2.06 0.03
N ALA A 55 -12.78 1.83 1.30
CA ALA A 55 -11.43 1.87 1.85
C ALA A 55 -10.94 0.44 2.11
N SER A 56 -9.72 0.13 1.66
CA SER A 56 -9.06 -1.15 1.96
C SER A 56 -8.21 -1.01 3.21
N ASP A 57 -8.21 -2.04 4.06
CA ASP A 57 -7.28 -2.11 5.18
C ASP A 57 -5.96 -2.72 4.70
N ASP A 58 -4.95 -1.86 4.57
CA ASP A 58 -3.63 -2.23 4.06
C ASP A 58 -2.67 -2.46 5.22
N ILE A 59 -1.87 -3.52 5.16
CA ILE A 59 -0.77 -3.73 6.10
C ILE A 59 0.45 -3.00 5.57
N SER A 60 0.97 -2.03 6.33
CA SER A 60 2.19 -1.31 6.00
C SER A 60 3.33 -1.72 6.93
N LEU A 61 4.44 -2.17 6.34
CA LEU A 61 5.66 -2.57 7.03
C LEU A 61 6.78 -1.60 6.65
N ARG A 62 7.37 -0.93 7.64
CA ARG A 62 8.59 -0.13 7.47
C ARG A 62 9.76 -0.87 8.08
N ILE A 63 10.80 -1.11 7.28
CA ILE A 63 12.03 -1.75 7.68
C ILE A 63 13.15 -0.76 7.46
N SER A 64 13.94 -0.49 8.49
CA SER A 64 15.10 0.39 8.44
C SER A 64 16.34 -0.41 8.78
N SER A 65 17.39 -0.25 8.00
CA SER A 65 18.71 -0.78 8.36
C SER A 65 19.24 -0.25 9.69
N ALA A 66 18.91 1.00 10.05
CA ALA A 66 19.43 1.65 11.24
C ALA A 66 18.74 1.14 12.50
N ALA A 67 17.46 0.75 12.40
CA ALA A 67 16.68 0.20 13.50
C ALA A 67 16.68 -1.34 13.54
N ASP A 68 16.56 -1.98 12.37
CA ASP A 68 16.32 -3.42 12.22
C ASP A 68 17.53 -4.20 11.69
N GLY A 69 18.59 -3.50 11.24
CA GLY A 69 19.80 -4.08 10.69
C GLY A 69 19.74 -4.39 9.19
N GLU A 70 20.91 -4.46 8.54
CA GLU A 70 21.01 -4.65 7.09
C GLU A 70 20.42 -5.97 6.59
N ASN A 71 20.55 -7.04 7.39
CA ASN A 71 19.98 -8.35 7.05
C ASN A 71 18.44 -8.30 6.97
N ALA A 72 17.79 -7.55 7.86
CA ALA A 72 16.34 -7.41 7.84
C ALA A 72 15.85 -6.74 6.55
N VAL A 73 16.55 -5.68 6.12
CA VAL A 73 16.29 -4.99 4.86
C VAL A 73 16.49 -5.91 3.65
N GLY A 74 17.59 -6.68 3.63
CA GLY A 74 17.86 -7.67 2.58
C GLY A 74 16.76 -8.74 2.48
N ASN A 75 16.33 -9.27 3.61
CA ASN A 75 15.24 -10.24 3.70
C ASN A 75 13.90 -9.64 3.24
N ALA A 76 13.59 -8.41 3.65
CA ALA A 76 12.36 -7.73 3.25
C ALA A 76 12.32 -7.46 1.74
N MET A 77 13.45 -7.07 1.12
CA MET A 77 13.54 -6.93 -0.34
C MET A 77 13.38 -8.28 -1.07
N ARG A 78 13.93 -9.37 -0.52
CA ARG A 78 13.73 -10.72 -1.07
C ARG A 78 12.26 -11.13 -0.97
N PHE A 79 11.65 -10.92 0.19
CA PHE A 79 10.24 -11.21 0.43
C PHE A 79 9.33 -10.44 -0.53
N ALA A 80 9.53 -9.12 -0.66
CA ALA A 80 8.74 -8.29 -1.58
C ALA A 80 8.84 -8.80 -3.03
N ARG A 81 10.04 -9.18 -3.50
CA ARG A 81 10.23 -9.76 -4.84
C ARG A 81 9.48 -11.08 -5.02
N VAL A 82 9.60 -11.99 -4.06
CA VAL A 82 8.88 -13.28 -4.11
C VAL A 82 7.38 -13.05 -4.10
N LEU A 83 6.89 -12.18 -3.21
CA LEU A 83 5.48 -11.87 -3.11
C LEU A 83 4.93 -11.26 -4.40
N SER A 84 5.59 -10.23 -4.96
CA SER A 84 5.23 -9.63 -6.24
C SER A 84 5.18 -10.65 -7.38
N ALA A 85 6.14 -11.57 -7.44
CA ALA A 85 6.15 -12.62 -8.47
C ALA A 85 5.00 -13.62 -8.28
N SER A 86 4.70 -14.02 -7.04
CA SER A 86 3.63 -14.96 -6.73
C SER A 86 2.24 -14.39 -7.03
N ILE A 87 2.01 -13.10 -6.72
CA ILE A 87 0.70 -12.46 -6.95
C ILE A 87 0.56 -11.91 -8.37
N GLY A 88 1.66 -11.46 -8.99
CA GLY A 88 1.66 -10.95 -10.36
C GLY A 88 1.63 -12.03 -11.44
N GLY A 89 1.88 -13.30 -11.07
CA GLY A 89 1.78 -14.47 -11.95
C GLY A 89 0.41 -15.14 -11.97
N GLY A 90 -0.51 -14.74 -11.08
CA GLY A 90 -1.89 -15.23 -11.07
C GLY A 90 -2.72 -14.40 -12.04
N THR A 91 -3.19 -15.01 -13.13
CA THR A 91 -4.19 -14.41 -14.01
C THR A 91 -5.37 -13.93 -13.19
N ALA A 92 -5.66 -12.63 -13.25
CA ALA A 92 -6.92 -12.08 -12.79
C ALA A 92 -8.06 -12.91 -13.42
N HIS A 93 -8.90 -13.50 -12.57
CA HIS A 93 -10.18 -14.09 -12.93
C HIS A 93 -11.28 -13.17 -12.43
#